data_AF-A0A832P4K3-F1
#
_entry.id   AF-A0A832P4K3-F1
#
_cell.length_a   1.000
_cell.length_b   1.000
_cell.length_c   1.000
_cell.angle_alpha   90.00
_cell.angle_beta   90.00
_cell.angle_gamma   90.00
#
_symmetry.space_group_name_H-M   'P 1'
#
loop_
_entity.id
_entity.type
_entity.pdbx_description
1 polymer ?
#
loop_
_entity_poly.entity_id
_entity_poly.type
_entity_poly.pdbx_seq_one_letter_code
_entity_poly.pdbx_strand_id
1 'polypeptide(L)'
;MDENIEEAGIRVLTEGELISAVVDKHRRFLEENKKEFEELDSKLSQAEEDAKNAKNSRIQMEERKEVLKEKRQLFYYQAETFLEKEAFPKLDHVTGSKLKEELKKLKSQITSEEEQKLKDSFMENLREVVQAAGLEENILLQTEARMEEARNSNLELKEIVQSEKQLTEDNENKNKEISKSKSQHKWLSARVKNHQEALKYWEKLKA
;
A
#
# COMPACT_ATOMS: atom_id res chain seq x y z
N MET A 1 -48.86 -54.74 -14.20
CA MET A 1 -50.19 -54.14 -14.09
C MET A 1 -49.94 -52.76 -13.50
N ASP A 2 -49.87 -51.77 -14.39
CA ASP A 2 -49.67 -50.37 -14.03
C ASP A 2 -51.02 -49.77 -13.68
N GLU A 3 -51.30 -49.62 -12.39
CA GLU A 3 -52.33 -48.70 -11.93
C GLU A 3 -51.66 -47.36 -11.61
N ASN A 4 -51.54 -46.54 -12.66
CA ASN A 4 -51.20 -45.14 -12.54
C ASN A 4 -52.45 -44.40 -12.07
N ILE A 5 -52.61 -44.29 -10.75
CA ILE A 5 -53.73 -43.57 -10.14
C ILE A 5 -53.44 -42.07 -10.24
N GLU A 6 -54.01 -41.45 -11.27
CA GLU A 6 -54.22 -40.00 -11.39
C GLU A 6 -55.35 -39.57 -10.44
N GLU A 7 -55.08 -39.53 -9.13
CA GLU A 7 -55.99 -38.90 -8.17
C GLU A 7 -55.22 -37.76 -7.49
N ALA A 8 -55.60 -36.53 -7.80
CA ALA A 8 -54.99 -35.25 -7.39
C ALA A 8 -53.76 -34.75 -8.17
N GLY A 9 -53.65 -34.95 -9.49
CA GLY A 9 -52.65 -34.23 -10.31
C GLY A 9 -51.19 -34.43 -9.92
N ILE A 10 -50.90 -35.43 -9.08
CA ILE A 10 -49.57 -35.81 -8.62
C ILE A 10 -49.14 -37.00 -9.46
N ARG A 11 -48.24 -36.75 -10.41
CA ARG A 11 -47.60 -37.81 -11.18
C ARG A 11 -46.53 -38.47 -10.32
N VAL A 12 -46.69 -39.75 -10.03
CA VAL A 12 -45.65 -40.57 -9.41
C VAL A 12 -44.64 -40.96 -10.48
N LEU A 13 -43.36 -40.66 -10.26
CA LEU A 13 -42.28 -41.01 -11.18
C LEU A 13 -41.89 -42.48 -11.00
N THR A 14 -41.56 -43.15 -12.10
CA THR A 14 -40.90 -44.45 -12.06
C THR A 14 -39.48 -44.33 -11.48
N GLU A 15 -38.92 -45.43 -10.99
CA GLU A 15 -37.56 -45.46 -10.43
C GLU A 15 -36.52 -44.92 -11.42
N GLY A 16 -36.59 -45.30 -12.70
CA GLY A 16 -35.68 -44.81 -13.74
C GLY A 16 -35.83 -43.31 -14.04
N GLU A 17 -37.05 -42.77 -13.98
CA GLU A 17 -37.31 -41.33 -14.12
C GLU A 17 -36.78 -40.55 -12.91
N LEU A 18 -36.94 -41.09 -11.70
CA LEU A 18 -36.43 -40.48 -10.48
C LEU A 18 -34.90 -40.45 -10.46
N ILE A 19 -34.24 -41.56 -10.80
CA ILE A 19 -32.77 -41.63 -10.91
C ILE A 19 -32.28 -40.62 -11.95
N SER A 20 -32.94 -40.52 -13.10
CA SER A 20 -32.58 -39.55 -14.15
C SER A 20 -32.71 -38.10 -13.66
N ALA A 21 -33.79 -37.76 -12.97
CA ALA A 21 -33.99 -36.42 -12.41
C ALA A 21 -32.94 -36.07 -11.33
N VAL A 22 -32.53 -37.05 -10.52
CA VAL A 22 -31.46 -36.89 -9.51
C VAL A 22 -30.10 -36.66 -10.18
N VAL A 23 -29.76 -37.42 -11.22
CA VAL A 23 -28.54 -37.22 -12.03
C VAL A 23 -28.50 -35.81 -12.61
N ASP A 24 -29.59 -35.36 -13.23
CA ASP A 24 -29.66 -34.01 -13.83
C ASP A 24 -29.55 -32.91 -12.78
N LYS A 25 -30.14 -33.12 -11.59
CA LYS A 25 -29.98 -32.20 -10.44
C LYS A 25 -28.52 -32.12 -9.98
N HIS A 26 -27.83 -33.24 -9.81
CA HIS A 26 -26.42 -33.26 -9.44
C HIS A 26 -25.53 -32.62 -10.51
N ARG A 27 -25.83 -32.83 -11.79
CA ARG A 27 -25.10 -32.20 -12.90
C ARG A 27 -25.25 -30.68 -12.90
N ARG A 28 -26.47 -30.17 -12.74
CA ARG A 28 -26.74 -28.72 -12.63
C ARG A 28 -26.02 -28.10 -11.43
N PHE A 29 -26.11 -28.70 -10.26
CA PHE A 29 -25.40 -28.19 -9.07
C PHE A 29 -23.88 -28.25 -9.24
N LEU A 30 -23.35 -29.24 -9.95
CA LEU A 30 -21.92 -29.26 -10.25
C LEU A 30 -21.50 -28.09 -11.13
N GLU A 31 -22.26 -27.81 -12.18
CA GLU A 31 -21.96 -26.70 -13.08
C GLU A 31 -21.99 -25.36 -12.35
N GLU A 32 -23.05 -25.10 -11.57
CA GLU A 32 -23.21 -23.87 -10.79
C GLU A 32 -22.09 -23.71 -9.75
N ASN A 33 -21.82 -24.75 -8.94
CA ASN A 33 -20.80 -24.67 -7.89
C ASN A 33 -19.38 -24.60 -8.47
N LYS A 34 -19.09 -25.24 -9.62
CA LYS A 34 -17.79 -25.14 -10.28
C LYS A 34 -17.54 -23.75 -10.81
N LYS A 35 -18.53 -23.15 -11.48
CA LYS A 35 -18.43 -21.79 -11.97
C LYS A 35 -18.16 -20.80 -10.85
N GLU A 36 -18.92 -20.89 -9.75
CA GLU A 36 -18.70 -20.05 -8.57
C GLU A 36 -17.31 -20.28 -7.95
N PHE A 37 -16.87 -21.54 -7.90
CA PHE A 37 -15.55 -21.89 -7.38
C PHE A 37 -14.42 -21.28 -8.22
N GLU A 38 -14.47 -21.41 -9.55
CA GLU A 38 -13.46 -20.87 -10.47
C GLU A 38 -13.40 -19.34 -10.43
N GLU A 39 -14.56 -18.67 -10.38
CA GLU A 39 -14.61 -17.21 -10.21
C GLU A 39 -13.98 -16.77 -8.88
N LEU A 40 -14.25 -17.51 -7.81
CA LEU A 40 -13.74 -17.19 -6.49
C LEU A 40 -12.24 -17.51 -6.34
N ASP A 41 -11.76 -18.60 -6.93
CA ASP A 41 -10.35 -18.98 -7.01
C ASP A 41 -9.54 -17.91 -7.76
N SER A 42 -10.08 -17.42 -8.88
CA SER A 42 -9.49 -16.31 -9.64
C SER A 42 -9.36 -15.04 -8.81
N LYS A 43 -10.43 -14.68 -8.06
CA LYS A 43 -10.42 -13.52 -7.15
C LYS A 43 -9.42 -13.68 -6.01
N LEU A 44 -9.33 -14.87 -5.42
CA LEU A 44 -8.36 -15.15 -4.36
C LEU A 44 -6.93 -15.08 -4.88
N SER A 45 -6.66 -15.63 -6.07
CA SER A 45 -5.35 -15.56 -6.73
C SER A 45 -4.94 -14.12 -6.99
N GLN A 46 -5.86 -13.29 -7.51
CA GLN A 46 -5.60 -11.86 -7.71
C GLN A 46 -5.32 -11.15 -6.38
N ALA A 47 -6.08 -11.45 -5.33
CA ALA A 47 -5.88 -10.86 -4.02
C ALA A 47 -4.53 -11.26 -3.38
N GLU A 48 -4.04 -12.48 -3.64
CA GLU A 48 -2.72 -12.93 -3.19
C GLU A 48 -1.59 -12.20 -3.92
N GLU A 49 -1.72 -12.00 -5.23
CA GLU A 49 -0.77 -11.22 -6.02
C GLU A 49 -0.78 -9.74 -5.61
N ASP A 50 -1.96 -9.16 -5.39
CA ASP A 50 -2.11 -7.78 -4.88
C ASP A 50 -1.45 -7.63 -3.50
N ALA A 51 -1.61 -8.62 -2.61
CA ALA A 51 -0.98 -8.61 -1.29
C ALA A 51 0.55 -8.68 -1.38
N LYS A 52 1.08 -9.48 -2.31
CA LYS A 52 2.52 -9.57 -2.59
C LYS A 52 3.06 -8.25 -3.15
N ASN A 53 2.34 -7.64 -4.09
CA ASN A 53 2.71 -6.34 -4.67
C ASN A 53 2.65 -5.22 -3.63
N ALA A 54 1.63 -5.21 -2.77
CA ALA A 54 1.55 -4.26 -1.65
C ALA A 54 2.71 -4.43 -0.66
N LYS A 55 3.12 -5.68 -0.37
CA LYS A 55 4.30 -5.95 0.47
C LYS A 55 5.58 -5.41 -0.17
N ASN A 56 5.79 -5.66 -1.45
CA ASN A 56 6.96 -5.15 -2.18
C ASN A 56 6.96 -3.61 -2.21
N SER A 57 5.81 -3.00 -2.47
CA SER A 57 5.65 -1.55 -2.43
C SER A 57 5.97 -0.96 -1.04
N ARG A 58 5.56 -1.62 0.05
CA ARG A 58 5.90 -1.20 1.42
C ARG A 58 7.41 -1.25 1.68
N ILE A 59 8.09 -2.30 1.20
CA ILE A 59 9.55 -2.41 1.32
C ILE A 59 10.23 -1.25 0.57
N GLN A 60 9.81 -0.99 -0.66
CA GLN A 60 10.34 0.11 -1.47
C GLN A 60 10.07 1.48 -0.83
N MET A 61 8.90 1.68 -0.23
CA MET A 61 8.57 2.90 0.51
C MET A 61 9.47 3.06 1.73
N GLU A 62 9.73 2.00 2.49
CA GLU A 62 10.65 2.04 3.64
C GLU A 62 12.08 2.38 3.23
N GLU A 63 12.60 1.71 2.20
CA GLU A 63 13.91 2.03 1.63
C GLU A 63 13.97 3.49 1.17
N ARG A 64 12.91 3.98 0.52
CA ARG A 64 12.85 5.37 0.07
C ARG A 64 12.82 6.36 1.23
N LYS A 65 12.12 6.06 2.33
CA LYS A 65 12.10 6.90 3.54
C LYS A 65 13.50 7.07 4.12
N GLU A 66 14.26 5.98 4.24
CA GLU A 66 15.63 6.05 4.76
C GLU A 66 16.54 6.87 3.83
N VAL A 67 16.47 6.63 2.51
CA VAL A 67 17.22 7.43 1.53
C VAL A 67 16.89 8.92 1.62
N LEU A 68 15.62 9.29 1.81
CA LEU A 68 15.21 10.68 1.93
C LEU A 68 15.70 11.33 3.24
N LYS A 69 15.68 10.59 4.36
CA LYS A 69 16.25 11.06 5.63
C LYS A 69 17.75 11.32 5.50
N GLU A 70 18.48 10.39 4.88
CA GLU A 70 19.93 10.54 4.64
C GLU A 70 20.22 11.71 3.70
N LYS A 71 19.49 11.83 2.59
CA LYS A 71 19.64 12.96 1.64
C LYS A 71 19.41 14.30 2.33
N ARG A 72 18.35 14.41 3.12
CA ARG A 72 18.06 15.62 3.90
C ARG A 72 19.24 16.00 4.81
N GLN A 73 19.74 15.04 5.59
CA GLN A 73 20.88 15.27 6.47
C GLN A 73 22.14 15.67 5.69
N LEU A 74 22.41 15.00 4.57
CA LEU A 74 23.54 15.28 3.71
C LEU A 74 23.51 16.71 3.17
N PHE A 75 22.36 17.18 2.67
CA PHE A 75 22.25 18.53 2.12
C PHE A 75 22.43 19.61 3.18
N TYR A 76 21.90 19.40 4.39
CA TYR A 76 22.18 20.33 5.49
C TYR A 76 23.63 20.30 5.96
N TYR A 77 24.27 19.13 5.95
CA TYR A 77 25.70 19.02 6.22
C TYR A 77 26.53 19.74 5.15
N GLN A 78 26.16 19.61 3.88
CA GLN A 78 26.81 20.33 2.78
C GLN A 78 26.63 21.85 2.91
N ALA A 79 25.44 22.32 3.31
CA ALA A 79 25.18 23.74 3.55
C ALA A 79 26.04 24.27 4.71
N GLU A 80 26.11 23.54 5.83
CA GLU A 80 26.98 23.88 6.95
C GLU A 80 28.46 23.93 6.54
N THR A 81 28.94 22.87 5.88
CA THR A 81 30.34 22.76 5.44
C THR A 81 30.71 23.89 4.48
N PHE A 82 29.77 24.29 3.62
CA PHE A 82 29.97 25.41 2.71
C PHE A 82 30.07 26.74 3.47
N LEU A 83 29.16 27.01 4.41
CA LEU A 83 29.21 28.21 5.25
C LEU A 83 30.44 28.27 6.15
N GLU A 84 30.88 27.11 6.68
CA GLU A 84 32.11 26.99 7.47
C GLU A 84 33.38 27.37 6.70
N LYS A 85 33.37 27.18 5.37
CA LYS A 85 34.49 27.53 4.50
C LYS A 85 34.40 28.96 4.00
N GLU A 86 33.23 29.37 3.51
CA GLU A 86 33.10 30.59 2.72
C GLU A 86 32.63 31.81 3.52
N ALA A 87 31.85 31.60 4.58
CA ALA A 87 31.21 32.66 5.35
C ALA A 87 31.82 32.80 6.76
N PHE A 88 31.73 31.77 7.59
CA PHE A 88 32.08 31.86 9.02
C PHE A 88 33.51 32.34 9.33
N PRO A 89 34.55 32.04 8.54
CA PRO A 89 35.90 32.58 8.79
C PRO A 89 36.00 34.10 8.62
N LYS A 90 35.05 34.71 7.92
CA LYS A 90 35.00 36.15 7.61
C LYS A 90 34.04 36.92 8.53
N LEU A 91 33.34 36.22 9.42
CA LEU A 91 32.40 36.80 10.38
C LEU A 91 33.01 36.93 11.76
N ASP A 92 32.46 37.83 12.58
CA ASP A 92 32.79 37.87 14.00
C ASP A 92 32.24 36.63 14.72
N HIS A 93 32.87 36.29 15.84
CA HIS A 93 32.54 35.08 16.61
C HIS A 93 31.06 35.04 17.05
N VAL A 94 30.46 36.17 17.41
CA VAL A 94 29.09 36.22 17.94
C VAL A 94 28.10 35.92 16.82
N THR A 95 28.22 36.61 15.69
CA THR A 95 27.36 36.41 14.51
C THR A 95 27.51 35.00 13.94
N GLY A 96 28.74 34.52 13.80
CA GLY A 96 29.01 33.15 13.33
C GLY A 96 28.42 32.08 14.25
N SER A 97 28.52 32.26 15.57
CA SER A 97 27.93 31.33 16.55
C SER A 97 26.40 31.30 16.46
N LYS A 98 25.76 32.46 16.30
CA LYS A 98 24.29 32.55 16.18
C LYS A 98 23.78 31.79 14.94
N LEU A 99 24.41 31.99 13.78
CA LEU A 99 24.04 31.28 12.55
C LEU A 99 24.24 29.77 12.66
N LYS A 100 25.33 29.32 13.32
CA LYS A 100 25.54 27.89 13.60
C LYS A 100 24.44 27.29 14.47
N GLU A 101 23.98 28.02 15.49
CA GLU A 101 22.88 27.56 16.34
C GLU A 101 21.56 27.48 15.56
N GLU A 102 21.25 28.46 14.73
CA GLU A 102 20.05 28.45 13.88
C GLU A 102 20.08 27.27 12.90
N LEU A 103 21.22 27.02 12.27
CA LEU A 103 21.40 25.87 11.38
C LEU A 103 21.26 24.53 12.11
N LYS A 104 21.77 24.43 13.34
CA LYS A 104 21.61 23.24 14.18
C LYS A 104 20.15 23.00 14.54
N LYS A 105 19.38 24.05 14.85
CA LYS A 105 17.93 23.95 15.08
C LYS A 105 17.21 23.47 13.83
N LEU A 106 17.54 24.02 12.66
CA LEU A 106 16.96 23.63 11.37
C LEU A 106 17.19 22.14 11.07
N LYS A 107 18.42 21.65 11.26
CA LYS A 107 18.77 20.23 11.11
C LYS A 107 17.97 19.30 12.02
N SER A 108 17.77 19.72 13.27
CA SER A 108 17.04 18.93 14.28
C SER A 108 15.54 18.87 14.02
N GLN A 109 15.00 19.76 13.18
CA GLN A 109 13.59 19.80 12.86
C GLN A 109 13.20 18.62 11.96
N ILE A 110 12.03 18.02 12.20
CA ILE A 110 11.56 16.84 11.46
C ILE A 110 10.31 17.17 10.63
N THR A 111 9.45 18.05 11.12
CA THR A 111 8.22 18.45 10.41
C THR A 111 8.52 19.42 9.27
N SER A 112 7.91 19.18 8.11
CA SER A 112 8.13 19.98 6.90
C SER A 112 7.67 21.45 7.07
N GLU A 113 6.59 21.68 7.81
CA GLU A 113 6.04 23.03 8.04
C GLU A 113 6.94 23.89 8.94
N GLU A 114 7.50 23.31 10.00
CA GLU A 114 8.38 24.04 10.91
C GLU A 114 9.77 24.22 10.28
N GLU A 115 10.23 23.22 9.52
CA GLU A 115 11.46 23.32 8.73
C GLU A 115 11.40 24.48 7.73
N GLN A 116 10.29 24.66 7.01
CA GLN A 116 10.12 25.78 6.09
C GLN A 116 10.29 27.12 6.79
N LYS A 117 9.58 27.32 7.91
CA LYS A 117 9.64 28.59 8.66
C LYS A 117 11.05 28.88 9.17
N LEU A 118 11.73 27.85 9.70
CA LEU A 118 13.09 27.98 10.18
C LEU A 118 14.08 28.24 9.05
N LYS A 119 13.89 27.62 7.88
CA LYS A 119 14.70 27.86 6.68
C LYS A 119 14.55 29.31 6.24
N ASP A 120 13.33 29.81 6.13
CA ASP A 120 13.07 31.18 5.67
C ASP A 120 13.70 32.20 6.63
N SER A 121 13.52 32.01 7.94
CA SER A 121 14.15 32.85 8.97
C SER A 121 15.69 32.78 8.92
N PHE A 122 16.26 31.59 8.73
CA PHE A 122 17.70 31.42 8.59
C PHE A 122 18.24 32.14 7.34
N MET A 123 17.55 32.02 6.20
CA MET A 123 17.97 32.65 4.95
C MET A 123 17.87 34.17 5.00
N GLU A 124 16.88 34.71 5.71
CA GLU A 124 16.75 36.14 5.97
C GLU A 124 17.93 36.65 6.82
N ASN A 125 18.22 35.98 7.94
CA ASN A 125 19.36 36.31 8.79
C ASN A 125 20.70 36.19 8.04
N LEU A 126 20.87 35.13 7.24
CA LEU A 126 22.08 34.94 6.45
C LEU A 126 22.25 36.07 5.42
N ARG A 127 21.15 36.53 4.81
CA ARG A 127 21.18 37.65 3.85
C ARG A 127 21.65 38.95 4.51
N GLU A 128 21.10 39.27 5.68
CA GLU A 128 21.53 40.45 6.45
C GLU A 128 23.03 40.39 6.78
N VAL A 129 23.50 39.21 7.21
CA VAL A 129 24.90 38.99 7.57
C VAL A 129 25.82 39.08 6.36
N VAL A 130 25.45 38.46 5.23
CA VAL A 130 26.22 38.52 3.98
C VAL A 130 26.36 39.96 3.49
N GLN A 131 25.27 40.74 3.54
CA GLN A 131 25.29 42.15 3.16
C GLN A 131 26.13 43.00 4.11
N ALA A 132 25.95 42.84 5.43
CA ALA A 132 26.69 43.60 6.43
C ALA A 132 28.21 43.31 6.41
N ALA A 133 28.60 42.07 6.11
CA ALA A 133 29.99 41.65 6.01
C ALA A 133 30.60 41.87 4.61
N GLY A 134 29.82 42.37 3.64
CA GLY A 134 30.28 42.59 2.26
C GLY A 134 30.70 41.32 1.54
N LEU A 135 30.06 40.20 1.85
CA LEU A 135 30.34 38.88 1.27
C LEU A 135 29.66 38.70 -0.09
N GLU A 136 30.13 37.73 -0.87
CA GLU A 136 29.58 37.44 -2.19
C GLU A 136 28.16 36.87 -2.13
N GLU A 137 27.24 37.39 -2.96
CA GLU A 137 25.86 36.91 -3.09
C GLU A 137 25.79 35.42 -3.46
N ASN A 138 26.83 34.89 -4.12
CA ASN A 138 26.94 33.47 -4.43
C ASN A 138 26.85 32.57 -3.18
N ILE A 139 27.26 33.07 -2.00
CA ILE A 139 27.11 32.33 -0.74
C ILE A 139 25.63 32.07 -0.43
N LEU A 140 24.76 33.05 -0.66
CA LEU A 140 23.32 32.93 -0.44
C LEU A 140 22.72 31.91 -1.40
N LEU A 141 23.01 32.05 -2.69
CA LEU A 141 22.48 31.15 -3.74
C LEU A 141 22.89 29.69 -3.51
N GLN A 142 24.15 29.45 -3.18
CA GLN A 142 24.67 28.10 -2.93
C GLN A 142 24.09 27.48 -1.66
N THR A 143 23.88 28.28 -0.62
CA THR A 143 23.27 27.81 0.63
C THR A 143 21.80 27.51 0.43
N GLU A 144 21.08 28.41 -0.22
CA GLU A 144 19.65 28.27 -0.52
C GLU A 144 19.37 27.02 -1.36
N ALA A 145 20.15 26.79 -2.43
CA ALA A 145 19.98 25.62 -3.28
C ALA A 145 20.09 24.31 -2.49
N ARG A 146 21.08 24.19 -1.58
CA ARG A 146 21.24 23.00 -0.74
C ARG A 146 20.10 22.85 0.26
N MET A 147 19.65 23.94 0.87
CA MET A 147 18.52 23.91 1.79
C MET A 147 17.20 23.57 1.10
N GLU A 148 17.02 23.98 -0.16
CA GLU A 148 15.85 23.62 -0.95
C GLU A 148 15.84 22.13 -1.30
N GLU A 149 16.99 21.54 -1.64
CA GLU A 149 17.10 20.09 -1.85
C GLU A 149 16.81 19.28 -0.57
N ALA A 150 17.26 19.78 0.59
CA ALA A 150 16.93 19.19 1.89
C ALA A 150 15.42 19.23 2.15
N ARG A 151 14.78 20.36 1.88
CA ARG A 151 13.33 20.58 2.01
C ARG A 151 12.54 19.67 1.07
N ASN A 152 12.92 19.58 -0.20
CA ASN A 152 12.27 18.72 -1.18
C ASN A 152 12.29 17.26 -0.73
N SER A 153 13.41 16.81 -0.16
CA SER A 153 13.53 15.48 0.43
C SER A 153 12.54 15.27 1.59
N ASN A 154 12.34 16.28 2.44
CA ASN A 154 11.41 16.19 3.57
C ASN A 154 9.93 16.28 3.14
N LEU A 155 9.62 17.03 2.07
CA LEU A 155 8.29 17.05 1.46
C LEU A 155 7.90 15.68 0.90
N GLU A 156 8.79 15.08 0.12
CA GLU A 156 8.58 13.73 -0.41
C GLU A 156 8.41 12.70 0.73
N LEU A 157 9.21 12.82 1.80
CA LEU A 157 9.07 11.97 2.98
C LEU A 157 7.67 12.07 3.61
N LYS A 158 7.15 13.30 3.74
CA LYS A 158 5.80 13.53 4.26
C LYS A 158 4.73 12.90 3.37
N GLU A 159 4.85 13.01 2.05
CA GLU A 159 3.91 12.41 1.09
C GLU A 159 3.89 10.88 1.18
N ILE A 160 5.07 10.26 1.35
CA ILE A 160 5.17 8.81 1.54
C ILE A 160 4.47 8.38 2.84
N VAL A 161 4.71 9.08 3.95
CA VAL A 161 4.08 8.78 5.24
C VAL A 161 2.55 8.90 5.16
N GLN A 162 2.04 9.90 4.45
CA GLN A 162 0.60 10.06 4.22
C GLN A 162 0.03 8.90 3.38
N SER A 163 0.74 8.52 2.33
CA SER A 163 0.34 7.40 1.45
C SER A 163 0.32 6.06 2.19
N GLU A 164 1.29 5.80 3.07
CA GLU A 164 1.32 4.60 3.92
C GLU A 164 0.12 4.51 4.86
N LYS A 165 -0.32 5.64 5.42
CA LYS A 165 -1.50 5.69 6.27
C LYS A 165 -2.75 5.27 5.49
N GLN A 166 -2.95 5.82 4.29
CA GLN A 166 -4.08 5.46 3.42
C GLN A 166 -4.05 3.96 3.05
N LEU A 167 -2.88 3.43 2.68
CA LEU A 167 -2.72 2.01 2.34
C LEU A 167 -3.02 1.07 3.51
N THR A 168 -2.78 1.53 4.74
CA THR A 168 -3.07 0.73 5.94
C THR A 168 -4.57 0.62 6.18
N GLU A 169 -5.30 1.72 6.03
CA GLU A 169 -6.77 1.77 6.14
C GLU A 169 -7.44 0.89 5.06
N ASP A 170 -6.97 0.97 3.82
CA ASP A 170 -7.52 0.19 2.71
C ASP A 170 -7.30 -1.33 2.87
N ASN A 171 -6.18 -1.74 3.46
CA ASN A 171 -5.82 -3.15 3.65
C ASN A 171 -6.68 -3.86 4.70
N GLU A 172 -7.13 -3.16 5.75
CA GLU A 172 -7.97 -3.77 6.78
C GLU A 172 -9.32 -4.25 6.23
N ASN A 173 -9.92 -3.47 5.32
CA ASN A 173 -11.18 -3.83 4.69
C ASN A 173 -11.02 -5.03 3.74
N LYS A 174 -9.96 -5.04 2.93
CA LYS A 174 -9.65 -6.13 1.99
C LYS A 174 -9.37 -7.45 2.72
N ASN A 175 -8.67 -7.42 3.86
CA ASN A 175 -8.37 -8.64 4.63
C ASN A 175 -9.61 -9.37 5.15
N LYS A 176 -10.65 -8.61 5.57
CA LYS A 176 -11.92 -9.21 6.02
C LYS A 176 -12.62 -9.94 4.87
N GLU A 177 -12.64 -9.33 3.69
CA GLU A 177 -13.24 -9.92 2.48
C GLU A 177 -12.48 -11.18 2.03
N ILE A 178 -11.15 -11.14 2.01
CA ILE A 178 -10.31 -12.30 1.66
C ILE A 178 -10.56 -13.48 2.62
N SER A 179 -10.66 -13.23 3.93
CA SER A 179 -10.92 -14.29 4.92
C SER A 179 -12.27 -14.98 4.69
N LYS A 180 -13.31 -14.20 4.37
CA LYS A 180 -14.63 -14.72 4.02
C LYS A 180 -14.56 -15.56 2.74
N SER A 181 -13.93 -15.02 1.69
CA SER A 181 -13.75 -15.70 0.41
C SER A 181 -12.98 -17.02 0.56
N LYS A 182 -11.91 -17.09 1.37
CA LYS A 182 -11.17 -18.33 1.66
C LYS A 182 -12.05 -19.41 2.30
N SER A 183 -12.94 -19.01 3.21
CA SER A 183 -13.88 -19.93 3.85
C SER A 183 -14.91 -20.47 2.84
N GLN A 184 -15.45 -19.60 1.98
CA GLN A 184 -16.38 -19.96 0.92
C GLN A 184 -15.72 -20.87 -0.14
N HIS A 185 -14.48 -20.57 -0.54
CA HIS A 185 -13.67 -21.41 -1.43
C HIS A 185 -13.57 -22.85 -0.94
N LYS A 186 -13.20 -23.02 0.34
CA LYS A 186 -13.07 -24.33 0.98
C LYS A 186 -14.40 -25.08 1.00
N TRP A 187 -15.49 -24.38 1.31
CA TRP A 187 -16.82 -24.95 1.33
C TRP A 187 -17.29 -25.39 -0.07
N LEU A 188 -17.11 -24.55 -1.09
CA LEU A 188 -17.43 -24.86 -2.49
C LEU A 188 -16.61 -26.05 -2.99
N SER A 189 -15.31 -26.10 -2.69
CA SER A 189 -14.43 -27.22 -3.05
C SER A 189 -14.98 -28.56 -2.53
N ALA A 190 -15.34 -28.60 -1.25
CA ALA A 190 -15.94 -29.79 -0.63
C ALA A 190 -17.30 -30.14 -1.26
N ARG A 191 -18.12 -29.12 -1.54
CA ARG A 191 -19.45 -29.30 -2.14
C ARG A 191 -19.38 -29.84 -3.57
N VAL A 192 -18.46 -29.32 -4.39
CA VAL A 192 -18.18 -29.83 -5.74
C VAL A 192 -17.75 -31.29 -5.66
N LYS A 193 -16.81 -31.64 -4.77
CA LYS A 193 -16.36 -33.02 -4.59
C LYS A 193 -17.52 -33.96 -4.20
N ASN A 194 -18.36 -33.55 -3.26
CA ASN A 194 -19.52 -34.34 -2.82
C ASN A 194 -20.52 -34.57 -3.95
N HIS A 195 -20.85 -33.53 -4.74
CA HIS A 195 -21.74 -33.71 -5.89
C HIS A 195 -21.12 -34.56 -7.00
N GLN A 196 -19.80 -34.53 -7.20
CA GLN A 196 -19.10 -35.41 -8.15
C GLN A 196 -19.19 -36.88 -7.72
N GLU A 197 -18.98 -37.17 -6.43
CA GLU A 197 -19.08 -38.52 -5.88
C GLU A 197 -20.53 -39.04 -5.97
N ALA A 198 -21.52 -38.21 -5.61
CA ALA A 198 -22.92 -38.56 -5.73
C ALA A 198 -23.35 -38.78 -7.19
N LEU A 199 -22.91 -37.93 -8.13
CA LEU A 199 -23.19 -38.11 -9.55
C LEU A 199 -22.66 -39.46 -10.05
N LYS A 200 -21.40 -39.80 -9.71
CA LYS A 200 -20.81 -41.11 -10.05
C LYS A 200 -21.60 -42.28 -9.49
N TYR A 201 -22.17 -42.14 -8.29
CA TYR A 201 -23.02 -43.18 -7.69
C TYR A 201 -24.34 -43.35 -8.46
N TRP A 202 -25.05 -42.26 -8.72
CA TRP A 202 -26.35 -42.31 -9.39
C TRP A 202 -26.25 -42.69 -10.86
N GLU A 203 -25.18 -42.29 -11.56
CA GLU A 203 -24.91 -42.72 -12.93
C GLU A 203 -24.66 -44.23 -13.03
N LYS A 204 -24.07 -44.86 -12.00
CA LYS A 204 -23.92 -46.33 -11.94
C LYS A 204 -25.24 -47.06 -11.75
N LEU A 205 -26.19 -46.48 -11.02
CA LEU A 205 -27.53 -47.06 -10.81
C LEU A 205 -28.47 -46.84 -12.01
N LYS A 206 -28.13 -45.90 -12.89
CA LYS A 206 -28.86 -45.61 -14.14
C LYS A 206 -28.50 -46.59 -15.26
N ALA A 207 -27.31 -47.18 -15.21
CA ALA A 207 -26.77 -48.14 -16.19
C ALA A 207 -27.28 -49.56 -15.91
#